data_AF-A0A952JXZ2-F1
#
_entry.id   AF-A0A952JXZ2-F1
#
_cell.length_a   1.000
_cell.length_b   1.000
_cell.length_c   1.000
_cell.angle_alpha   90.00
_cell.angle_beta   90.00
_cell.angle_gamma   90.00
#
_symmetry.space_group_name_H-M   'P 1'
#
loop_
_entity.id
_entity.type
_entity.pdbx_description
1 polymer ?
#
loop_
_entity_poly.entity_id
_entity_poly.type
_entity_poly.pdbx_seq_one_letter_code
_entity_poly.pdbx_strand_id
1 'polypeptide(L)'
;MPLPSRKLPLSTSLNEMIESPFSLPPGLGKEEKKKFKILREKILEAVDPQDFIETIFVEEMSHLLWQIYETRHRIESLTSNAKEEGVIALLNGRCENLAELVSSFRRRDPEAIKALNDKLQEFDLNQFDVDTHARQAVGKDIIILEQSIEAKRDQFERLVQSYEKRRLIVAERLRRLAEAQPKELIAPSEAVSLVEA
;
A
#
# COMPACT_ATOMS: atom_id res chain seq x y z
N MET A 1 -19.07 -35.97 -39.74
CA MET A 1 -17.70 -35.71 -39.24
C MET A 1 -17.81 -35.32 -37.77
N PRO A 2 -17.15 -36.03 -36.83
CA PRO A 2 -17.19 -35.66 -35.42
C PRO A 2 -16.20 -34.51 -35.15
N LEU A 3 -16.61 -33.53 -34.34
CA LEU A 3 -15.74 -32.43 -33.89
C LEU A 3 -14.69 -32.95 -32.91
N PRO A 4 -13.43 -32.47 -32.96
CA PRO A 4 -12.39 -32.90 -32.03
C PRO A 4 -12.71 -32.42 -30.61
N SER A 5 -12.86 -33.37 -29.69
CA SER A 5 -12.98 -33.12 -28.25
C SER A 5 -11.65 -32.58 -27.72
N ARG A 6 -11.56 -31.26 -27.58
CA ARG A 6 -10.43 -30.60 -26.91
C ARG A 6 -10.62 -30.81 -25.41
N LYS A 7 -9.97 -31.85 -24.86
CA LYS A 7 -9.84 -32.03 -23.41
C LYS A 7 -9.10 -30.81 -22.85
N LEU A 8 -9.85 -29.87 -22.27
CA LEU A 8 -9.28 -28.84 -21.42
C LEU A 8 -8.78 -29.55 -20.14
N PRO A 9 -7.50 -29.41 -19.77
CA PRO A 9 -7.01 -29.97 -18.52
C PRO A 9 -7.61 -29.17 -17.35
N LEU A 10 -8.73 -29.67 -16.83
CA LEU A 10 -9.29 -29.27 -15.54
C LEU A 10 -8.56 -30.06 -14.45
N SER A 11 -7.38 -29.62 -14.02
CA SER A 11 -6.80 -30.01 -12.72
C SER A 11 -5.51 -29.26 -12.34
N THR A 12 -5.19 -28.12 -12.96
CA THR A 12 -4.16 -27.26 -12.37
C THR A 12 -4.78 -26.58 -11.15
N SER A 13 -4.32 -27.01 -9.97
CA SER A 13 -4.63 -26.40 -8.68
C SER A 13 -4.62 -24.88 -8.79
N LEU A 14 -5.70 -24.20 -8.37
CA LEU A 14 -5.76 -22.74 -8.29
C LEU A 14 -4.60 -22.16 -7.47
N ASN A 15 -3.96 -22.97 -6.61
CA ASN A 15 -2.77 -22.59 -5.85
C ASN A 15 -1.47 -22.57 -6.67
N GLU A 16 -1.37 -23.31 -7.79
CA GLU A 16 -0.18 -23.34 -8.64
C GLU A 16 -0.18 -22.24 -9.72
N MET A 17 -1.33 -21.61 -9.99
CA MET A 17 -1.42 -20.41 -10.85
C MET A 17 -1.15 -19.10 -10.10
N ILE A 18 -0.72 -19.16 -8.84
CA ILE A 18 -0.32 -17.98 -8.04
C ILE A 18 1.21 -17.80 -8.04
N GLU A 19 1.91 -18.20 -9.11
CA GLU A 19 3.03 -17.33 -9.54
C GLU A 19 2.41 -16.10 -10.19
N SER A 20 2.00 -15.19 -9.30
CA SER A 20 1.33 -13.94 -9.63
C SER A 20 2.03 -13.26 -10.82
N PRO A 21 1.33 -13.02 -11.96
CA PRO A 21 1.86 -12.19 -13.05
C PRO A 21 2.02 -10.73 -12.63
N PHE A 22 1.64 -10.38 -11.40
CA PHE A 22 1.61 -9.03 -10.90
C PHE A 22 2.98 -8.68 -10.30
N SER A 23 3.72 -7.91 -11.09
CA SER A 23 5.07 -7.47 -10.81
C SER A 23 5.12 -6.64 -9.53
N LEU A 24 6.11 -6.90 -8.67
CA LEU A 24 6.52 -5.99 -7.60
C LEU A 24 6.62 -4.55 -8.15
N PRO A 25 6.27 -3.52 -7.35
CA PRO A 25 6.49 -2.14 -7.76
C PRO A 25 7.91 -1.96 -8.32
N PRO A 26 8.07 -1.26 -9.46
CA PRO A 26 9.37 -1.09 -10.09
C PRO A 26 10.31 -0.32 -9.16
N GLY A 27 11.59 -0.69 -9.15
CA GLY A 27 12.63 0.04 -8.40
C GLY A 27 12.75 -0.30 -6.91
N LEU A 28 11.99 -1.26 -6.37
CA LEU A 28 12.12 -1.65 -4.97
C LEU A 28 13.46 -2.31 -4.63
N GLY A 29 14.10 -1.85 -3.56
CA GLY A 29 15.21 -2.54 -2.91
C GLY A 29 14.78 -3.86 -2.26
N LYS A 30 15.76 -4.64 -1.76
CA LYS A 30 15.48 -5.99 -1.23
C LYS A 30 14.60 -5.96 0.03
N GLU A 31 14.74 -4.94 0.88
CA GLU A 31 13.96 -4.82 2.10
C GLU A 31 12.55 -4.32 1.84
N GLU A 32 12.41 -3.37 0.92
CA GLU A 32 11.14 -2.81 0.49
C GLU A 32 10.27 -3.87 -0.19
N LYS A 33 10.89 -4.77 -0.97
CA LYS A 33 10.21 -5.95 -1.53
C LYS A 33 9.62 -6.84 -0.44
N LYS A 34 10.32 -7.04 0.68
CA LYS A 34 9.79 -7.83 1.81
C LYS A 34 8.62 -7.11 2.47
N LYS A 35 8.74 -5.81 2.72
CA LYS A 35 7.65 -5.00 3.31
C LYS A 35 6.41 -4.99 2.42
N PHE A 36 6.58 -4.83 1.11
CA PHE A 36 5.49 -4.89 0.14
C PHE A 36 4.80 -6.27 0.15
N LYS A 37 5.57 -7.36 0.15
CA LYS A 37 5.01 -8.72 0.23
C LYS A 37 4.17 -8.91 1.48
N ILE A 38 4.66 -8.49 2.64
CA ILE A 38 3.92 -8.58 3.91
C ILE A 38 2.62 -7.75 3.85
N LEU A 39 2.66 -6.55 3.27
CA LEU A 39 1.46 -5.73 3.08
C LEU A 39 0.45 -6.44 2.19
N ARG A 40 0.89 -6.94 1.04
CA ARG A 40 0.05 -7.67 0.08
C ARG A 40 -0.57 -8.94 0.69
N GLU A 41 0.22 -9.72 1.42
CA GLU A 41 -0.25 -10.94 2.12
C GLU A 41 -1.37 -10.62 3.11
N LYS A 42 -1.23 -9.54 3.90
CA LYS A 42 -2.27 -9.10 4.82
C LYS A 42 -3.56 -8.66 4.12
N ILE A 43 -3.45 -8.01 2.96
CA ILE A 43 -4.62 -7.59 2.18
C ILE A 43 -5.29 -8.80 1.55
N LEU A 44 -4.52 -9.75 1.00
CA LEU A 44 -5.04 -11.01 0.48
C LEU A 44 -5.79 -11.79 1.55
N GLU A 45 -5.23 -11.90 2.76
CA GLU A 45 -5.88 -12.57 3.90
C GLU A 45 -7.17 -11.85 4.32
N ALA A 46 -7.18 -10.51 4.34
CA ALA A 46 -8.34 -9.74 4.74
C ALA A 46 -9.49 -9.76 3.72
N VAL A 47 -9.17 -9.80 2.41
CA VAL A 47 -10.16 -9.73 1.34
C VAL A 47 -10.67 -11.12 0.93
N ASP A 48 -9.79 -12.12 0.98
CA ASP A 48 -10.04 -13.50 0.54
C ASP A 48 -10.65 -13.55 -0.88
N PRO A 49 -9.87 -13.20 -1.92
CA PRO A 49 -10.39 -13.08 -3.28
C PRO A 49 -10.81 -14.46 -3.83
N GLN A 50 -12.04 -14.54 -4.34
CA GLN A 50 -12.63 -15.80 -4.80
C GLN A 50 -12.39 -16.09 -6.29
N ASP A 51 -12.03 -15.08 -7.07
CA ASP A 51 -11.79 -15.21 -8.51
C ASP A 51 -10.60 -14.36 -8.97
N PHE A 52 -10.15 -14.60 -10.21
CA PHE A 52 -9.02 -13.88 -10.80
C PHE A 52 -9.22 -12.37 -10.86
N ILE A 53 -10.45 -11.90 -11.04
CA ILE A 53 -10.74 -10.46 -11.08
C ILE A 53 -10.65 -9.85 -9.68
N GLU A 54 -11.16 -10.53 -8.65
CA GLU A 54 -10.98 -10.13 -7.25
C GLU A 54 -9.50 -10.03 -6.90
N THR A 55 -8.66 -10.95 -7.40
CA THR A 55 -7.20 -10.85 -7.26
C THR A 55 -6.66 -9.55 -7.87
N ILE A 56 -7.09 -9.15 -9.07
CA ILE A 56 -6.66 -7.87 -9.68
C ILE A 56 -7.02 -6.67 -8.77
N PHE A 57 -8.22 -6.66 -8.18
CA PHE A 57 -8.61 -5.61 -7.24
C PHE A 57 -7.66 -5.55 -6.04
N VAL A 58 -7.35 -6.70 -5.44
CA VAL A 58 -6.43 -6.79 -4.29
C VAL A 58 -5.02 -6.30 -4.63
N GLU A 59 -4.52 -6.62 -5.83
CA GLU A 59 -3.21 -6.12 -6.28
C GLU A 59 -3.19 -4.60 -6.38
N GLU A 60 -4.17 -4.01 -7.06
CA GLU A 60 -4.25 -2.56 -7.23
C GLU A 60 -4.41 -1.85 -5.87
N MET A 61 -5.22 -2.40 -4.96
CA MET A 61 -5.33 -1.95 -3.58
C MET A 61 -3.96 -1.96 -2.86
N SER A 62 -3.21 -3.05 -3.02
CA SER A 62 -1.88 -3.22 -2.43
C SER A 62 -0.88 -2.20 -2.97
N HIS A 63 -0.89 -1.96 -4.29
CA HIS A 63 -0.05 -0.96 -4.94
C HIS A 63 -0.37 0.46 -4.47
N LEU A 64 -1.64 0.84 -4.37
CA LEU A 64 -2.05 2.16 -3.90
C LEU A 64 -1.63 2.41 -2.45
N LEU A 65 -1.84 1.44 -1.56
CA LEU A 65 -1.43 1.54 -0.16
C LEU A 65 0.10 1.62 -0.03
N TRP A 66 0.84 0.86 -0.83
CA TRP A 66 2.29 0.95 -0.89
C TRP A 66 2.77 2.33 -1.34
N GLN A 67 2.20 2.88 -2.41
CA GLN A 67 2.55 4.21 -2.91
C GLN A 67 2.24 5.31 -1.88
N ILE A 68 1.13 5.20 -1.13
CA ILE A 68 0.82 6.11 -0.02
C ILE A 68 1.90 6.02 1.06
N TYR A 69 2.31 4.81 1.44
CA TYR A 69 3.38 4.58 2.41
C TYR A 69 4.72 5.18 1.95
N GLU A 70 5.15 4.92 0.72
CA GLU A 70 6.38 5.50 0.16
C GLU A 70 6.34 7.03 0.10
N THR A 71 5.20 7.58 -0.29
CA THR A 71 5.03 9.04 -0.36
C THR A 71 5.16 9.68 1.03
N ARG A 72 4.60 9.04 2.07
CA ARG A 72 4.75 9.49 3.47
C ARG A 72 6.21 9.45 3.92
N HIS A 73 6.93 8.35 3.67
CA HIS A 73 8.34 8.28 4.00
C HIS A 73 9.21 9.30 3.23
N ARG A 74 8.83 9.61 1.99
CA ARG A 74 9.48 10.69 1.23
C ARG A 74 9.24 12.06 1.86
N ILE A 75 8.02 12.36 2.34
CA ILE A 75 7.73 13.60 3.09
C ILE A 75 8.58 13.66 4.37
N GLU A 76 8.68 12.56 5.12
CA GLU A 76 9.51 12.50 6.33
C GLU A 76 10.99 12.77 6.03
N SER A 77 11.51 12.18 4.95
CA SER A 77 12.90 12.36 4.52
C SER A 77 13.17 13.79 4.04
N LEU A 78 12.25 14.36 3.24
CA LEU A 78 12.34 15.76 2.81
C LEU A 78 12.30 16.71 4.00
N THR A 79 11.41 16.49 4.96
CA THR A 79 11.30 17.31 6.15
C THR A 79 12.56 17.20 7.01
N SER A 80 13.10 15.99 7.19
CA SER A 80 14.33 15.77 7.95
C SER A 80 15.52 16.51 7.32
N ASN A 81 15.69 16.41 5.99
CA ASN A 81 16.75 17.11 5.28
C ASN A 81 16.55 18.64 5.33
N ALA A 82 15.31 19.11 5.18
CA ALA A 82 15.00 20.54 5.25
C ALA A 82 15.27 21.14 6.63
N LYS A 83 15.16 20.37 7.72
CA LYS A 83 15.57 20.82 9.06
C LYS A 83 17.07 21.09 9.13
N GLU A 84 17.90 20.29 8.47
CA GLU A 84 19.34 20.54 8.38
C GLU A 84 19.60 21.87 7.65
N GLU A 85 18.93 22.10 6.53
CA GLU A 85 19.01 23.37 5.79
C GLU A 85 18.51 24.56 6.62
N GLY A 86 17.45 24.38 7.41
CA GLY A 86 16.93 25.40 8.32
C GLY A 86 17.93 25.78 9.41
N VAL A 87 18.60 24.80 10.02
CA VAL A 87 19.69 25.04 10.98
C VAL A 87 20.84 25.81 10.32
N ILE A 88 21.25 25.39 9.12
CA ILE A 88 22.30 26.08 8.38
C ILE A 88 21.87 27.53 8.10
N ALA A 89 20.68 27.77 7.58
CA ALA A 89 20.20 29.10 7.23
C ALA A 89 20.17 30.05 8.44
N LEU A 90 19.80 29.55 9.62
CA LEU A 90 19.67 30.34 10.84
C LEU A 90 21.01 30.63 11.53
N LEU A 91 21.96 29.69 11.49
CA LEU A 91 23.22 29.76 12.24
C LEU A 91 24.45 30.04 11.36
N ASN A 92 24.31 30.08 10.04
CA ASN A 92 25.41 30.39 9.14
C ASN A 92 25.95 31.80 9.41
N GLY A 93 27.27 31.93 9.53
CA GLY A 93 27.94 33.17 9.93
C GLY A 93 27.79 33.55 11.40
N ARG A 94 27.12 32.72 12.22
CA ARG A 94 26.91 32.93 13.67
C ARG A 94 27.53 31.82 14.53
N CYS A 95 27.94 30.71 13.93
CA CYS A 95 28.52 29.55 14.62
C CYS A 95 29.77 29.04 13.90
N GLU A 96 30.89 28.97 14.61
CA GLU A 96 32.20 28.57 14.05
C GLU A 96 32.28 27.05 13.73
N ASN A 97 31.50 26.21 14.43
CA ASN A 97 31.49 24.74 14.26
C ASN A 97 30.18 24.19 13.65
N LEU A 98 29.52 24.99 12.82
CA LEU A 98 28.19 24.68 12.28
C LEU A 98 28.13 23.33 11.54
N ALA A 99 29.15 23.00 10.74
CA ALA A 99 29.16 21.77 9.95
C ALA A 99 29.16 20.50 10.82
N GLU A 100 29.92 20.51 11.92
CA GLU A 100 29.99 19.40 12.86
C GLU A 100 28.70 19.28 13.67
N LEU A 101 28.13 20.42 14.09
CA LEU A 101 26.86 20.47 14.80
C LEU A 101 25.70 19.95 13.95
N VAL A 102 25.62 20.36 12.67
CA VAL A 102 24.59 19.89 11.73
C VAL A 102 24.75 18.40 11.43
N SER A 103 25.98 17.92 11.22
CA SER A 103 26.26 16.50 10.99
C SER A 103 25.85 15.63 12.19
N SER A 104 26.10 16.09 13.41
CA SER A 104 25.74 15.38 14.64
C SER A 104 24.24 15.46 14.93
N PHE A 105 23.62 16.62 14.64
CA PHE A 105 22.17 16.80 14.69
C PHE A 105 21.43 15.87 13.71
N ARG A 106 21.95 15.72 12.48
CA ARG A 106 21.44 14.77 11.48
C ARG A 106 21.43 13.32 11.97
N ARG A 107 22.44 12.94 12.76
CA ARG A 107 22.52 11.61 13.38
C ARG A 107 21.58 11.44 14.58
N ARG A 108 20.82 12.48 14.93
CA ARG A 108 19.92 12.53 16.09
C ARG A 108 20.65 12.25 17.41
N ASP A 109 21.90 12.68 17.49
CA ASP A 109 22.66 12.60 18.74
C ASP A 109 22.00 13.52 19.79
N PRO A 110 21.56 12.99 20.95
CA PRO A 110 20.93 13.78 22.00
C PRO A 110 21.79 14.95 22.48
N GLU A 111 23.12 14.78 22.52
CA GLU A 111 24.03 15.83 22.96
C GLU A 111 24.11 16.96 21.94
N ALA A 112 24.14 16.61 20.65
CA ALA A 112 24.13 17.59 19.57
C ALA A 112 22.80 18.35 19.48
N ILE A 113 21.66 17.69 19.74
CA ILE A 113 20.35 18.36 19.81
C ILE A 113 20.34 19.38 20.94
N LYS A 114 20.89 19.03 22.11
CA LYS A 114 21.00 19.96 23.24
C LYS A 114 21.91 21.14 22.89
N ALA A 115 23.10 20.88 22.38
CA ALA A 115 24.04 21.93 21.96
C ALA A 115 23.45 22.86 20.89
N LEU A 116 22.67 22.31 19.95
CA LEU A 116 21.94 23.10 18.96
C LEU A 116 20.89 24.00 19.61
N ASN A 117 20.11 23.48 20.57
CA ASN A 117 19.11 24.28 21.26
C ASN A 117 19.74 25.40 22.07
N ASP A 118 20.84 25.14 22.78
CA ASP A 118 21.58 26.14 23.53
C ASP A 118 22.09 27.24 22.56
N LYS A 119 22.63 26.83 21.39
CA LYS A 119 23.07 27.77 20.36
C LYS A 119 21.95 28.58 19.72
N LEU A 120 20.78 28.00 19.49
CA LEU A 120 19.63 28.74 18.99
C LEU A 120 19.18 29.79 20.01
N GLN A 121 19.15 29.44 21.30
CA GLN A 121 18.76 30.36 22.37
C GLN A 121 19.71 31.56 22.51
N GLU A 122 21.00 31.40 22.25
CA GLU A 122 21.97 32.52 22.21
C GLU A 122 21.57 33.63 21.20
N PHE A 123 20.74 33.30 20.19
CA PHE A 123 20.25 34.22 19.18
C PHE A 123 18.74 34.50 19.29
N ASP A 124 18.13 34.22 20.44
CA ASP A 124 16.68 34.31 20.68
C ASP A 124 15.85 33.42 19.72
N LEU A 125 16.44 32.36 19.19
CA LEU A 125 15.80 31.37 18.32
C LEU A 125 15.45 30.10 19.09
N ASN A 126 14.57 29.29 18.52
CA ASN A 126 14.21 27.98 19.04
C ASN A 126 13.90 26.98 17.90
N GLN A 127 13.52 25.75 18.26
CA GLN A 127 13.22 24.69 17.28
C GLN A 127 12.04 25.01 16.36
N PHE A 128 11.08 25.84 16.78
CA PHE A 128 10.00 26.30 15.93
C PHE A 128 10.51 27.15 14.76
N ASP A 129 11.56 27.95 14.97
CA ASP A 129 12.16 28.76 13.90
C ASP A 129 12.84 27.86 12.86
N VAL A 130 13.57 26.83 13.33
CA VAL A 130 14.17 25.80 12.45
C VAL A 130 13.08 25.10 11.64
N ASP A 131 12.01 24.64 12.29
CA ASP A 131 10.89 23.97 11.64
C ASP A 131 10.17 24.89 10.65
N THR A 132 10.05 26.18 10.95
CA THR A 132 9.45 27.19 10.07
C THR A 132 10.29 27.39 8.82
N HIS A 133 11.61 27.57 8.96
CA HIS A 133 12.53 27.69 7.83
C HIS A 133 12.56 26.41 6.98
N ALA A 134 12.58 25.24 7.62
CA ALA A 134 12.50 23.96 6.93
C ALA A 134 11.21 23.85 6.10
N ARG A 135 10.06 24.17 6.68
CA ARG A 135 8.77 24.15 5.98
C ARG A 135 8.69 25.20 4.87
N GLN A 136 9.32 26.36 5.01
CA GLN A 136 9.38 27.34 3.92
C GLN A 136 10.20 26.82 2.74
N ALA A 137 11.29 26.09 2.99
CA ALA A 137 12.14 25.53 1.94
C ALA A 137 11.43 24.44 1.12
N VAL A 138 10.76 23.48 1.79
CA VAL A 138 10.13 22.32 1.12
C VAL A 138 8.61 22.37 1.06
N GLY A 139 7.98 23.47 1.49
CA GLY A 139 6.52 23.54 1.68
C GLY A 139 5.71 23.25 0.43
N LYS A 140 6.16 23.75 -0.74
CA LYS A 140 5.50 23.46 -2.02
C LYS A 140 5.57 21.97 -2.37
N ASP A 141 6.72 21.34 -2.17
CA ASP A 141 6.91 19.92 -2.46
C ASP A 141 6.09 19.05 -1.52
N ILE A 142 6.03 19.40 -0.23
CA ILE A 142 5.18 18.72 0.75
C ILE A 142 3.70 18.81 0.33
N ILE A 143 3.20 20.00 -0.03
CA ILE A 143 1.81 20.17 -0.49
C ILE A 143 1.51 19.29 -1.71
N ILE A 144 2.41 19.25 -2.69
CA ILE A 144 2.25 18.39 -3.88
C ILE A 144 2.19 16.91 -3.48
N LEU A 145 3.06 16.47 -2.57
CA LEU A 145 3.08 15.09 -2.10
C LEU A 145 1.84 14.74 -1.27
N GLU A 146 1.35 15.65 -0.45
CA GLU A 146 0.10 15.49 0.32
C GLU A 146 -1.11 15.39 -0.60
N GLN A 147 -1.22 16.26 -1.61
CA GLN A 147 -2.25 16.16 -2.65
C GLN A 147 -2.16 14.82 -3.40
N SER A 148 -0.94 14.36 -3.66
CA SER A 148 -0.71 13.06 -4.30
C SER A 148 -1.11 11.87 -3.40
N ILE A 149 -0.99 12.00 -2.08
CA ILE A 149 -1.51 11.00 -1.12
C ILE A 149 -3.03 11.00 -1.15
N GLU A 150 -3.66 12.17 -1.11
CA GLU A 150 -5.11 12.28 -1.08
C GLU A 150 -5.75 11.71 -2.36
N ALA A 151 -5.22 12.05 -3.53
CA ALA A 151 -5.68 11.48 -4.79
C ALA A 151 -5.60 9.94 -4.83
N LYS A 152 -4.56 9.35 -4.22
CA LYS A 152 -4.41 7.89 -4.12
C LYS A 152 -5.39 7.28 -3.11
N ARG A 153 -5.71 7.98 -2.02
CA ARG A 153 -6.76 7.57 -1.07
C ARG A 153 -8.12 7.57 -1.74
N ASP A 154 -8.45 8.62 -2.49
CA ASP A 154 -9.71 8.69 -3.24
C ASP A 154 -9.81 7.57 -4.28
N GLN A 155 -8.70 7.23 -4.93
CA GLN A 155 -8.65 6.10 -5.86
C GLN A 155 -8.84 4.78 -5.12
N PHE A 156 -8.18 4.59 -3.99
CA PHE A 156 -8.31 3.39 -3.15
C PHE A 156 -9.76 3.22 -2.66
N GLU A 157 -10.39 4.28 -2.15
CA GLU A 157 -11.77 4.22 -1.67
C GLU A 157 -12.75 3.86 -2.79
N ARG A 158 -12.61 4.50 -3.97
CA ARG A 158 -13.42 4.16 -5.15
C ARG A 158 -13.22 2.71 -5.59
N LEU A 159 -12.00 2.19 -5.46
CA LEU A 159 -11.67 0.81 -5.78
C LEU A 159 -12.35 -0.16 -4.81
N VAL A 160 -12.33 0.13 -3.50
CA VAL A 160 -13.03 -0.64 -2.46
C VAL A 160 -14.53 -0.63 -2.70
N GLN A 161 -15.14 0.53 -2.92
CA GLN A 161 -16.58 0.64 -3.22
C GLN A 161 -16.97 -0.16 -4.49
N SER A 162 -16.12 -0.12 -5.52
CA SER A 162 -16.34 -0.89 -6.75
C SER A 162 -16.25 -2.39 -6.51
N TYR A 163 -15.31 -2.81 -5.68
CA TYR A 163 -15.13 -4.20 -5.27
C TYR A 163 -16.34 -4.72 -4.47
N GLU A 164 -16.80 -3.98 -3.46
CA GLU A 164 -17.98 -4.33 -2.66
C GLU A 164 -19.24 -4.42 -3.51
N LYS A 165 -19.48 -3.43 -4.38
CA LYS A 165 -20.62 -3.44 -5.30
C LYS A 165 -20.60 -4.67 -6.20
N ARG A 166 -19.42 -5.07 -6.70
CA ARG A 166 -19.28 -6.28 -7.51
C ARG A 166 -19.67 -7.52 -6.72
N ARG A 167 -19.15 -7.69 -5.49
CA ARG A 167 -19.50 -8.84 -4.64
C ARG A 167 -21.00 -8.93 -4.39
N LEU A 168 -21.65 -7.81 -4.11
CA LEU A 168 -23.10 -7.75 -3.94
C LEU A 168 -23.86 -8.20 -5.20
N ILE A 169 -23.46 -7.71 -6.38
CA ILE A 169 -24.08 -8.10 -7.65
C ILE A 169 -23.91 -9.60 -7.93
N VAL A 170 -22.72 -10.15 -7.66
CA VAL A 170 -22.44 -11.58 -7.85
C VAL A 170 -23.28 -12.41 -6.88
N ALA A 171 -23.32 -12.05 -5.61
CA ALA A 171 -24.15 -12.71 -4.60
C ALA A 171 -25.64 -12.69 -4.97
N GLU A 172 -26.15 -11.56 -5.45
CA GLU A 172 -27.54 -11.45 -5.89
C GLU A 172 -27.84 -12.30 -7.12
N ARG A 173 -26.94 -12.35 -8.11
CA ARG A 173 -27.06 -13.23 -9.28
C ARG A 173 -27.08 -14.70 -8.88
N LEU A 174 -26.20 -15.11 -7.97
CA LEU A 174 -26.16 -16.47 -7.44
C LEU A 174 -27.45 -16.81 -6.68
N ARG A 175 -27.96 -15.89 -5.85
CA ARG A 175 -29.24 -16.08 -5.16
C ARG A 175 -30.40 -16.27 -6.15
N ARG A 176 -30.51 -15.41 -7.16
CA ARG A 176 -31.55 -15.54 -8.21
C ARG A 176 -31.43 -16.85 -8.98
N LEU A 177 -30.21 -17.30 -9.27
CA LEU A 177 -29.99 -18.60 -9.92
C LEU A 177 -30.40 -19.76 -9.01
N ALA A 178 -30.10 -19.69 -7.71
CA ALA A 178 -30.52 -20.71 -6.74
C ALA A 178 -32.05 -20.76 -6.59
N GLU A 179 -32.72 -19.61 -6.57
CA GLU A 179 -34.19 -19.50 -6.51
C GLU A 179 -34.88 -19.94 -7.81
N ALA A 180 -34.22 -19.79 -8.96
CA ALA A 180 -34.72 -20.17 -10.28
C ALA A 180 -34.53 -21.66 -10.61
N GLN A 181 -33.78 -22.42 -9.81
CA GLN A 181 -33.68 -23.87 -10.03
C GLN A 181 -34.99 -24.57 -9.63
N PRO A 182 -35.62 -25.35 -10.53
CA PRO A 182 -36.76 -26.18 -10.16
C PRO A 182 -36.31 -27.25 -9.15
N LYS A 183 -37.21 -27.60 -8.22
CA LYS A 183 -37.05 -28.65 -7.17
C LYS A 183 -36.64 -30.04 -7.70
N GLU A 184 -36.51 -30.23 -9.02
CA GLU A 184 -36.21 -31.50 -9.66
C GLU A 184 -34.74 -31.94 -9.57
N LEU A 185 -33.80 -31.07 -9.19
CA LEU A 185 -32.40 -31.44 -8.94
C LEU A 185 -32.17 -32.06 -7.55
N ILE A 186 -33.19 -32.12 -6.69
CA ILE A 186 -33.17 -32.80 -5.39
C ILE A 186 -34.14 -34.00 -5.45
N ALA A 187 -33.96 -34.89 -6.41
CA ALA A 187 -34.54 -36.23 -6.33
C ALA A 187 -33.47 -37.16 -5.73
N PRO A 188 -33.70 -37.79 -4.56
CA PRO A 188 -32.76 -38.76 -4.02
C PRO A 188 -32.65 -39.93 -5.00
N SER A 189 -31.41 -40.23 -5.40
CA SER A 189 -31.07 -41.39 -6.22
C SER A 189 -31.25 -42.66 -5.40
N GLU A 190 -32.49 -43.14 -5.29
CA GLU A 190 -32.80 -44.48 -4.77
C GLU A 190 -33.84 -45.15 -5.67
N ALA A 191 -33.38 -45.64 -6.82
CA ALA A 191 -34.09 -46.67 -7.59
C ALA A 191 -33.12 -47.40 -8.53
N VAL A 192 -32.05 -47.98 -7.98
CA VAL A 192 -31.33 -49.09 -8.63
C VAL A 192 -31.12 -50.19 -7.60
N SER A 193 -32.16 -51.01 -7.39
CA SER A 193 -32.00 -52.38 -6.91
C SER A 193 -33.10 -53.27 -7.51
N LEU A 194 -32.91 -53.55 -8.80
CA LEU A 194 -33.27 -54.80 -9.47
C LEU A 194 -31.99 -55.08 -10.27
N VAL A 195 -31.19 -56.11 -9.99
CA VAL A 195 -31.46 -57.54 -10.08
C VAL A 195 -30.32 -58.27 -9.37
N GLU A 196 -30.61 -59.28 -8.55
CA GLU A 196 -30.03 -60.64 -8.60
C GLU A 196 -30.41 -61.46 -7.36
N ALA A 197 -31.41 -62.33 -7.52
CA ALA A 197 -31.45 -63.72 -7.04
C ALA A 197 -32.63 -64.44 -7.70
#